data_AF-A0A2G7LZK3-F1
#
_entry.id   AF-A0A2G7LZK3-F1
#
_cell.length_a   1.000
_cell.length_b   1.000
_cell.length_c   1.000
_cell.angle_alpha   90.00
_cell.angle_beta   90.00
_cell.angle_gamma   90.00
#
_symmetry.space_group_name_H-M   'P 1'
#
loop_
_entity.id
_entity.type
_entity.pdbx_description
1 polymer ?
#
loop_
_entity_poly.entity_id
_entity_poly.type
_entity_poly.pdbx_seq_one_letter_code
_entity_poly.pdbx_strand_id
1 'polypeptide(L)'
;MSMNENMSEEQILDQLFEAAERLPEENVRIQRLDLLLTLRGLTSSKVDQIRERCTIRKTVKGRTEEKVDTETFNALLISEATVKMNVRGLELSGWGDNRITGRMKLSGGEQAVRRMLLAGELDAVGDKVLELSGFGVEIEDLKN
;
A
#
# COMPACT_ATOMS: atom_id res chain seq x y z
N MET A 1 24.89 3.99 -27.65
CA MET A 1 24.07 4.86 -28.51
C MET A 1 22.81 5.18 -27.73
N SER A 2 22.70 6.44 -27.27
CA SER A 2 21.67 6.92 -26.35
C SER A 2 20.34 7.08 -27.09
N MET A 3 19.25 6.51 -26.57
CA MET A 3 17.89 6.66 -27.11
C MET A 3 17.21 7.98 -26.69
N ASN A 4 17.92 8.89 -26.01
CA ASN A 4 17.30 10.06 -25.36
C ASN A 4 17.37 11.38 -26.16
N GLU A 5 17.89 11.40 -27.39
CA GLU A 5 18.22 12.69 -28.04
C GLU A 5 17.13 13.33 -28.92
N ASN A 6 15.88 12.84 -28.97
CA ASN A 6 14.84 13.48 -29.80
C ASN A 6 13.40 13.38 -29.24
N MET A 7 13.20 13.58 -27.93
CA MET A 7 11.86 13.78 -27.40
C MET A 7 11.57 15.28 -27.26
N SER A 8 10.36 15.71 -27.69
CA SER A 8 9.93 17.07 -27.39
C SER A 8 9.65 17.22 -25.89
N GLU A 9 9.71 18.45 -25.38
CA GLU A 9 9.37 18.76 -23.99
C GLU A 9 7.97 18.24 -23.62
N GLU A 10 7.01 18.40 -24.53
CA GLU A 10 5.63 17.91 -24.38
C GLU A 10 5.59 16.39 -24.20
N GLN A 11 6.34 15.63 -25.01
CA GLN A 11 6.41 14.17 -24.89
C GLN A 11 7.05 13.70 -23.58
N ILE A 12 8.01 14.47 -23.05
CA ILE A 12 8.64 14.18 -21.75
C ILE A 12 7.64 14.40 -20.61
N LEU A 13 6.89 15.51 -20.66
CA LEU A 13 5.87 15.82 -19.67
C LEU A 13 4.72 14.81 -19.71
N ASP A 14 4.28 14.41 -20.90
CA ASP A 14 3.25 13.38 -21.06
C ASP A 14 3.67 12.06 -20.41
N GLN A 15 4.91 11.61 -20.62
CA GLN A 15 5.42 10.41 -19.97
C GLN A 15 5.48 10.54 -18.44
N LEU A 16 5.82 11.71 -17.93
CA LEU A 16 5.83 11.97 -16.49
C LEU A 16 4.42 11.88 -15.90
N PHE A 17 3.43 12.43 -16.59
CA PHE A 17 2.03 12.36 -16.16
C PHE A 17 1.46 10.94 -16.26
N GLU A 18 1.75 10.21 -17.34
CA GLU A 18 1.37 8.79 -17.47
C GLU A 18 1.99 7.94 -16.34
N ALA A 19 3.25 8.19 -15.98
CA ALA A 19 3.91 7.51 -14.88
C ALA A 19 3.27 7.82 -13.51
N ALA A 20 2.79 9.05 -13.32
CA ALA A 20 2.08 9.43 -12.09
C ALA A 20 0.71 8.74 -11.97
N GLU A 21 0.04 8.46 -13.09
CA GLU A 21 -1.22 7.72 -13.11
C GLU A 21 -1.03 6.20 -12.95
N ARG A 22 0.05 5.66 -13.54
CA ARG A 22 0.33 4.23 -13.57
C ARG A 22 1.32 3.82 -12.49
N LEU A 23 0.83 3.78 -11.25
CA LEU A 23 1.62 3.32 -10.10
C LEU A 23 2.06 1.85 -10.27
N PRO A 24 3.24 1.46 -9.73
CA PRO A 24 3.73 0.09 -9.79
C PRO A 24 2.73 -0.91 -9.20
N GLU A 25 2.56 -2.07 -9.85
CA GLU A 25 1.70 -3.15 -9.38
C GLU A 25 2.46 -4.48 -9.31
N GLU A 26 2.16 -5.29 -8.30
CA GLU A 26 2.74 -6.62 -8.14
C GLU A 26 1.74 -7.62 -7.53
N ASN A 27 1.89 -8.88 -7.91
CA ASN A 27 1.10 -9.96 -7.35
C ASN A 27 1.82 -10.62 -6.17
N VAL A 28 1.18 -10.59 -4.99
CA VAL A 28 1.70 -11.17 -3.75
C VAL A 28 0.84 -12.35 -3.33
N ARG A 29 1.46 -13.50 -3.06
CA ARG A 29 0.75 -14.72 -2.67
C ARG A 29 0.92 -15.04 -1.19
N ILE A 30 -0.18 -15.17 -0.48
CA ILE A 30 -0.23 -15.66 0.90
C ILE A 30 -0.61 -17.15 0.88
N GLN A 31 0.39 -18.01 1.01
CA GLN A 31 0.26 -19.45 0.80
C GLN A 31 -0.78 -20.11 1.72
N ARG A 32 -0.80 -19.73 3.02
CA ARG A 32 -1.71 -20.29 4.03
C ARG A 32 -3.19 -20.12 3.66
N LEU A 33 -3.53 -19.00 3.02
CA LEU A 33 -4.90 -18.67 2.64
C LEU A 33 -5.24 -19.08 1.20
N ASP A 34 -4.25 -19.54 0.43
CA ASP A 34 -4.34 -19.67 -1.03
C ASP A 34 -4.88 -18.38 -1.68
N LEU A 35 -4.36 -17.25 -1.20
CA LEU A 35 -4.79 -15.90 -1.54
C LEU A 35 -3.71 -15.23 -2.40
N LEU A 36 -4.11 -14.77 -3.58
CA LEU A 36 -3.29 -13.94 -4.46
C LEU A 36 -3.84 -12.51 -4.41
N LEU A 37 -3.01 -11.57 -3.97
CA LEU A 37 -3.29 -10.15 -3.92
C LEU A 37 -2.63 -9.49 -5.13
N THR A 38 -3.35 -8.63 -5.83
CA THR A 38 -2.71 -7.64 -6.71
C THR A 38 -2.63 -6.34 -5.93
N LEU A 39 -1.41 -5.97 -5.57
CA LEU A 39 -1.10 -4.76 -4.83
C LEU A 39 -0.61 -3.70 -5.79
N ARG A 40 -0.94 -2.44 -5.49
CA ARG A 40 -0.44 -1.27 -6.18
C ARG A 40 0.26 -0.36 -5.19
N GLY A 41 1.32 0.31 -5.63
CA GLY A 41 1.93 1.39 -4.88
C GLY A 41 0.92 2.49 -4.52
N LEU A 42 1.24 3.26 -3.49
CA LEU A 42 0.48 4.42 -3.06
C LEU A 42 1.33 5.67 -3.23
N THR A 43 0.69 6.79 -3.52
CA THR A 43 1.38 8.09 -3.54
C THR A 43 1.83 8.48 -2.13
N SER A 44 2.87 9.32 -2.03
CA SER A 44 3.31 9.86 -0.72
C SER A 44 2.16 10.48 0.06
N SER A 45 1.33 11.29 -0.61
CA SER A 45 0.17 11.94 0.02
C SER A 45 -0.82 10.95 0.63
N LYS A 46 -1.05 9.81 -0.02
CA LYS A 46 -1.94 8.77 0.49
C LYS A 46 -1.33 8.03 1.67
N VAL A 47 -0.04 7.70 1.61
CA VAL A 47 0.69 7.06 2.71
C VAL A 47 0.71 7.98 3.94
N ASP A 48 0.98 9.27 3.75
CA ASP A 48 1.01 10.26 4.83
C ASP A 48 -0.38 10.43 5.47
N GLN A 49 -1.44 10.51 4.66
CA GLN A 49 -2.82 10.55 5.16
C GLN A 49 -3.16 9.31 6.02
N ILE A 50 -2.74 8.12 5.59
CA ILE A 50 -2.96 6.88 6.35
C ILE A 50 -2.15 6.92 7.66
N ARG A 51 -0.89 7.39 7.62
CA ARG A 51 -0.02 7.51 8.79
C ARG A 51 -0.63 8.42 9.84
N GLU A 52 -1.09 9.60 9.44
CA GLU A 52 -1.75 10.56 10.34
C GLU A 52 -2.99 9.97 11.02
N ARG A 53 -3.83 9.24 10.27
CA ARG A 53 -5.01 8.54 10.82
C ARG A 53 -4.65 7.48 11.86
N CYS A 54 -3.44 6.93 11.79
CA CYS A 54 -2.94 5.92 12.73
C CYS A 54 -2.09 6.51 13.86
N THR A 55 -1.83 7.81 13.86
CA THR A 55 -1.05 8.48 14.92
C THR A 55 -1.93 8.74 16.13
N ILE A 56 -1.59 8.08 17.24
CA ILE A 56 -2.21 8.30 18.54
C ILE A 56 -1.41 9.37 19.27
N ARG A 57 -2.06 10.49 19.57
CA ARG A 57 -1.49 11.58 20.39
C ARG A 57 -1.95 11.42 21.84
N LYS A 58 -1.01 11.34 22.78
CA LYS A 58 -1.30 11.28 24.23
C LYS A 58 -0.49 12.33 24.96
N THR A 59 -1.16 13.11 25.81
CA THR A 59 -0.47 14.03 26.71
C THR A 59 -0.18 13.33 28.03
N VAL A 60 1.09 13.11 28.33
CA VAL A 60 1.55 12.50 29.59
C VAL A 60 2.44 13.50 30.32
N LYS A 61 2.06 13.89 31.54
CA LYS A 61 2.82 14.83 32.39
C LYS A 61 3.19 16.14 31.69
N GLY A 62 2.28 16.70 30.88
CA GLY A 62 2.50 17.96 30.16
C GLY A 62 3.36 17.85 28.89
N ARG A 63 3.81 16.64 28.51
CA ARG A 63 4.45 16.38 27.22
C ARG A 63 3.48 15.66 26.29
N THR A 64 3.42 16.07 25.03
CA THR A 64 2.68 15.37 23.99
C THR A 64 3.57 14.29 23.41
N GLU A 65 3.15 13.04 23.53
CA GLU A 65 3.76 11.90 22.85
C GLU A 65 2.90 11.51 21.64
N GLU A 66 3.55 11.36 20.49
CA GLU A 66 2.93 10.85 19.27
C GLU A 66 3.45 9.45 18.99
N LYS A 67 2.55 8.50 18.78
CA LYS A 67 2.91 7.14 18.40
C LYS A 67 2.01 6.65 17.28
N VAL A 68 2.60 6.23 16.18
CA VAL A 68 1.88 5.54 15.10
C VAL A 68 1.53 4.13 15.58
N ASP A 69 0.26 3.77 15.44
CA ASP A 69 -0.18 2.37 15.56
C ASP A 69 0.20 1.62 14.29
N THR A 70 1.35 0.97 14.31
CA THR A 70 1.93 0.24 13.16
C THR A 70 1.01 -0.87 12.65
N GLU A 71 0.29 -1.57 13.53
CA GLU A 71 -0.61 -2.65 13.12
C GLU A 71 -1.79 -2.10 12.32
N THR A 72 -2.41 -1.02 12.82
CA THR A 72 -3.50 -0.34 12.13
C THR A 72 -3.01 0.34 10.85
N PHE A 73 -1.79 0.88 10.86
CA PHE A 73 -1.15 1.48 9.69
C PHE A 73 -0.94 0.47 8.56
N ASN A 74 -0.30 -0.68 8.84
CA ASN A 74 -0.08 -1.74 7.85
C ASN A 74 -1.41 -2.29 7.33
N ALA A 75 -2.40 -2.47 8.21
CA ALA A 75 -3.72 -2.94 7.80
C ALA A 75 -4.43 -1.98 6.82
N LEU A 76 -4.34 -0.68 7.07
CA LEU A 76 -4.91 0.33 6.18
C LEU A 76 -4.13 0.43 4.88
N LEU A 77 -2.79 0.39 4.91
CA LEU A 77 -1.95 0.35 3.72
C LEU A 77 -2.37 -0.80 2.80
N ILE A 78 -2.41 -2.02 3.34
CA ILE A 78 -2.77 -3.21 2.57
C ILE A 78 -4.19 -3.09 2.02
N SER A 79 -5.15 -2.63 2.85
CA SER A 79 -6.54 -2.49 2.43
C SER A 79 -6.69 -1.50 1.27
N GLU A 80 -5.97 -0.39 1.28
CA GLU A 80 -6.04 0.67 0.25
C GLU A 80 -5.22 0.32 -1.00
N ALA A 81 -4.11 -0.40 -0.84
CA ALA A 81 -3.21 -0.81 -1.92
C ALA A 81 -3.71 -2.05 -2.69
N THR A 82 -4.61 -2.84 -2.10
CA THR A 82 -5.15 -4.05 -2.76
C THR A 82 -6.16 -3.66 -3.84
N VAL A 83 -5.78 -3.89 -5.11
CA VAL A 83 -6.65 -3.65 -6.28
C VAL A 83 -7.66 -4.79 -6.48
N LYS A 84 -7.19 -6.03 -6.30
CA LYS A 84 -8.02 -7.25 -6.41
C LYS A 84 -7.44 -8.38 -5.60
N MET A 85 -8.30 -9.34 -5.26
CA MET A 85 -7.90 -10.56 -4.58
C MET A 85 -8.46 -11.79 -5.30
N ASN A 86 -7.67 -12.84 -5.42
CA ASN A 86 -8.13 -14.14 -5.89
C ASN A 86 -7.89 -15.19 -4.80
N VAL A 87 -8.93 -15.94 -4.44
CA VAL A 87 -8.85 -17.04 -3.49
C VAL A 87 -9.48 -18.27 -4.12
N ARG A 88 -8.69 -19.31 -4.39
CA ARG A 88 -9.19 -20.58 -4.95
C ARG A 88 -10.08 -20.41 -6.19
N GLY A 89 -9.75 -19.46 -7.06
CA GLY A 89 -10.51 -19.16 -8.28
C GLY A 89 -11.68 -18.18 -8.08
N LEU A 90 -11.96 -17.74 -6.85
CA LEU A 90 -12.93 -16.68 -6.58
C LEU A 90 -12.23 -15.32 -6.61
N GLU A 91 -12.69 -14.44 -7.50
CA GLU A 91 -12.25 -13.04 -7.53
C GLU A 91 -13.10 -12.16 -6.59
N LEU A 92 -12.41 -11.34 -5.80
CA LEU A 92 -12.97 -10.36 -4.87
C LEU A 92 -12.38 -8.99 -5.21
N SER A 93 -13.19 -7.95 -5.03
CA SER A 93 -12.78 -6.56 -5.32
C SER A 93 -11.77 -5.96 -4.33
N GLY A 94 -11.40 -6.71 -3.29
CA GLY A 94 -10.52 -6.25 -2.22
C GLY A 94 -11.01 -6.67 -0.83
N TRP A 95 -10.38 -6.14 0.20
CA TRP A 95 -10.70 -6.43 1.60
C TRP A 95 -12.04 -5.87 2.08
N GLY A 96 -12.55 -4.84 1.40
CA GLY A 96 -13.86 -4.23 1.65
C GLY A 96 -15.04 -4.96 1.00
N ASP A 97 -14.82 -6.09 0.31
CA ASP A 97 -15.89 -6.85 -0.35
C ASP A 97 -17.01 -7.20 0.64
N ASN A 98 -18.27 -6.91 0.28
CA ASN A 98 -19.45 -7.12 1.13
C ASN A 98 -19.60 -8.56 1.61
N ARG A 99 -19.11 -9.54 0.84
CA ARG A 99 -19.12 -10.96 1.23
C ARG A 99 -18.18 -11.23 2.39
N ILE A 100 -17.09 -10.47 2.52
CA ILE A 100 -16.17 -10.51 3.66
C ILE A 100 -16.74 -9.70 4.82
N THR A 101 -16.96 -8.40 4.61
CA THR A 101 -17.29 -7.46 5.68
C THR A 101 -18.65 -7.77 6.31
N GLY A 102 -19.65 -8.14 5.50
CA GLY A 102 -20.98 -8.53 5.98
C GLY A 102 -20.96 -9.83 6.80
N ARG A 103 -20.23 -10.85 6.34
CA ARG A 103 -20.13 -12.14 7.05
C ARG A 103 -19.40 -12.00 8.38
N MET A 104 -18.37 -11.16 8.42
CA MET A 104 -17.53 -10.95 9.62
C MET A 104 -17.98 -9.79 10.51
N LYS A 105 -19.06 -9.09 10.12
CA LYS A 105 -19.61 -7.90 10.81
C LYS A 105 -18.53 -6.84 11.04
N LEU A 106 -17.81 -6.48 9.98
CA LEU A 106 -16.72 -5.52 9.99
C LEU A 106 -17.19 -4.16 9.48
N SER A 107 -16.61 -3.09 10.01
CA SER A 107 -16.89 -1.73 9.53
C SER A 107 -16.04 -1.32 8.34
N GLY A 108 -14.99 -2.08 8.00
CA GLY A 108 -14.04 -1.72 6.94
C GLY A 108 -13.09 -2.86 6.58
N GLY A 109 -12.41 -2.69 5.43
CA GLY A 109 -11.48 -3.66 4.88
C GLY A 109 -10.22 -3.84 5.74
N GLU A 110 -9.76 -2.80 6.42
CA GLU A 110 -8.61 -2.86 7.33
C GLU A 110 -8.84 -3.84 8.48
N GLN A 111 -10.08 -3.97 8.95
CA GLN A 111 -10.41 -4.97 9.98
C GLN A 111 -10.40 -6.39 9.41
N ALA A 112 -10.73 -6.57 8.12
CA ALA A 112 -10.63 -7.86 7.47
C ALA A 112 -9.16 -8.28 7.36
N VAL A 113 -8.29 -7.35 6.97
CA VAL A 113 -6.83 -7.56 6.93
C VAL A 113 -6.33 -8.01 8.30
N ARG A 114 -6.61 -7.25 9.37
CA ARG A 114 -6.15 -7.57 10.74
C ARG A 114 -6.67 -8.90 11.29
N ARG A 115 -7.88 -9.30 10.91
CA ARG A 115 -8.47 -10.56 11.39
C ARG A 115 -8.04 -11.78 10.58
N MET A 116 -7.70 -11.61 9.30
CA MET A 116 -7.37 -12.72 8.41
C MET A 116 -5.88 -12.98 8.30
N LEU A 117 -5.05 -11.94 8.31
CA LEU A 117 -3.59 -12.06 8.21
C LEU A 117 -2.97 -12.32 9.59
N LEU A 118 -1.93 -13.16 9.60
CA LEU A 118 -1.06 -13.31 10.77
C LEU A 118 -0.13 -12.10 10.88
N ALA A 119 0.43 -11.84 12.07
CA ALA A 119 1.28 -10.67 12.31
C ALA A 119 2.46 -10.56 11.32
N GLY A 120 3.17 -11.66 11.03
CA GLY A 120 4.26 -11.64 10.06
C GLY A 120 3.79 -11.50 8.60
N GLU A 121 2.59 -11.98 8.27
CA GLU A 121 2.00 -11.77 6.94
C GLU A 121 1.58 -10.29 6.78
N LEU A 122 0.99 -9.70 7.82
CA LEU A 122 0.62 -8.28 7.86
C LEU A 122 1.83 -7.37 7.66
N ASP A 123 2.92 -7.66 8.38
CA ASP A 123 4.16 -6.88 8.29
C ASP A 123 4.79 -6.98 6.90
N ALA A 124 5.00 -8.21 6.41
CA ALA A 124 5.64 -8.45 5.12
C ALA A 124 4.84 -7.87 3.93
N VAL A 125 3.51 -7.95 3.96
CA VAL A 125 2.68 -7.38 2.90
C VAL A 125 2.65 -5.85 3.02
N GLY A 126 2.66 -5.30 4.24
CA GLY A 126 2.77 -3.85 4.48
C GLY A 126 4.07 -3.28 3.93
N ASP A 127 5.20 -3.92 4.21
CA ASP A 127 6.51 -3.56 3.66
C ASP A 127 6.51 -3.61 2.15
N LYS A 128 5.90 -4.65 1.56
CA LYS A 128 5.80 -4.78 0.11
C LYS A 128 5.00 -3.64 -0.53
N VAL A 129 3.95 -3.17 0.13
CA VAL A 129 3.20 -1.97 -0.33
C VAL A 129 4.09 -0.73 -0.26
N LEU A 130 4.89 -0.56 0.78
CA LEU A 130 5.83 0.56 0.89
C LEU A 130 6.92 0.50 -0.19
N GLU A 131 7.49 -0.68 -0.46
CA GLU A 131 8.44 -0.87 -1.58
C GLU A 131 7.82 -0.42 -2.92
N LEU A 132 6.60 -0.87 -3.23
CA LEU A 132 5.87 -0.46 -4.44
C LEU A 132 5.54 1.04 -4.47
N SER A 133 5.50 1.66 -3.29
CA SER A 133 5.30 3.11 -3.12
C SER A 133 6.62 3.90 -3.22
N GLY A 134 7.74 3.24 -3.55
CA GLY A 134 9.04 3.87 -3.73
C GLY A 134 9.86 4.03 -2.45
N PHE A 135 9.47 3.39 -1.34
CA PHE A 135 10.32 3.34 -0.15
C PHE A 135 11.49 2.38 -0.36
N GLY A 136 12.66 2.74 0.16
CA GLY A 136 13.86 1.91 0.03
C GLY A 136 14.52 1.93 -1.35
N VAL A 137 14.07 2.81 -2.25
CA VAL A 137 14.73 3.03 -3.54
C VAL A 137 16.10 3.67 -3.30
N GLU A 138 17.16 3.04 -3.81
CA GLU A 138 18.49 3.63 -3.84
C GLU A 138 18.53 4.70 -4.93
N ILE A 139 18.79 5.95 -4.54
CA ILE A 139 19.04 7.03 -5.48
C ILE A 139 20.53 7.01 -5.77
N GLU A 140 20.91 6.70 -7.01
CA GLU A 140 22.31 6.83 -7.43
C GLU A 140 22.75 8.28 -7.31
N ASP A 141 23.79 8.53 -6.51
CA ASP A 141 24.41 9.86 -6.43
C ASP A 141 24.97 10.23 -7.81
N LEU A 142 24.41 11.27 -8.42
CA LEU A 142 25.00 11.93 -9.58
C LEU A 142 26.34 12.52 -9.14
N LYS A 143 27.44 11.81 -9.40
CA LYS A 143 28.79 12.37 -9.27
C LYS A 143 28.93 13.49 -10.30
N ASN A 144 28.93 14.73 -9.82
CA ASN A 144 29.27 15.93 -10.59
C ASN A 144 30.69 15.85 -11.18
#